data_AF-A0A428S7J9-F1
#
_entry.id   AF-A0A428S7J9-F1
#
_cell.length_a   1.000
_cell.length_b   1.000
_cell.length_c   1.000
_cell.angle_alpha   90.00
_cell.angle_beta   90.00
_cell.angle_gamma   90.00
#
_symmetry.space_group_name_H-M   'P 1'
#
loop_
_entity.id
_entity.type
_entity.pdbx_description
1 polymer ?
#
loop_
_entity_poly.entity_id
_entity_poly.type
_entity_poly.pdbx_seq_one_letter_code
_entity_poly.pdbx_strand_id
1 'polypeptide(L)'
;MASITSLPLHLVADILRLLDNIQLLPPVVLSHRIFYSALLDTPSLPLDILRSQIPENLLPLAIAAYTSQKSVRDLHGLDAESFLTKCYDTPLGGLLHLSLGQAIQVGRIDDALSELRDEFTLCSLRRLYGVNSDEPISDDQGLSAGEEYRISRALYRFQIYRNLFLDKEVLDKEQDLFPSGYGDDDYYDDEEEDTKPEKKQKKLFFDRHSPWVNEQLACVYDYLETRLTGVMLTILSATPAYRQVVVNGFQWGENLTEWLTEKTQLFEEQRCVSAL
;
A
#
# COMPACT_ATOMS: atom_id res chain seq x y z
N MET A 1 35.60 -8.36 -31.94
CA MET A 1 34.32 -7.81 -31.45
C MET A 1 34.30 -8.00 -29.94
N ALA A 2 34.13 -6.93 -29.17
CA ALA A 2 34.05 -7.04 -27.72
C ALA A 2 32.75 -7.77 -27.34
N SER A 3 32.86 -8.89 -26.63
CA SER A 3 31.72 -9.63 -26.12
C SER A 3 31.41 -9.16 -24.71
N ILE A 4 30.14 -9.09 -24.34
CA ILE A 4 29.73 -8.79 -22.95
C ILE A 4 30.38 -9.76 -21.95
N THR A 5 30.69 -10.99 -22.40
CA THR A 5 31.34 -12.02 -21.59
C THR A 5 32.82 -11.75 -21.28
N SER A 6 33.43 -10.76 -21.95
CA SER A 6 34.83 -10.34 -21.71
C SER A 6 34.94 -9.06 -20.87
N LEU A 7 33.82 -8.46 -20.46
CA LEU A 7 33.83 -7.25 -19.65
C LEU A 7 34.12 -7.56 -18.17
N PRO A 8 34.80 -6.65 -17.46
CA PRO A 8 34.86 -6.66 -15.99
C PRO A 8 33.47 -6.69 -15.35
N LEU A 9 33.35 -7.38 -14.20
CA LEU A 9 32.07 -7.57 -13.51
C LEU A 9 31.37 -6.25 -13.14
N HIS A 10 32.11 -5.22 -12.73
CA HIS A 10 31.55 -3.91 -12.43
C HIS A 10 30.88 -3.26 -13.65
N LEU A 11 31.45 -3.38 -14.85
CA LEU A 11 30.81 -2.86 -16.07
C LEU A 11 29.57 -3.67 -16.45
N VAL A 12 29.58 -4.99 -16.20
CA VAL A 12 28.39 -5.83 -16.38
C VAL A 12 27.30 -5.42 -15.39
N ALA A 13 27.65 -5.14 -14.13
CA ALA A 13 26.72 -4.64 -13.13
C ALA A 13 26.16 -3.25 -13.50
N ASP A 14 26.98 -2.35 -14.04
CA ASP A 14 26.54 -1.04 -14.53
C ASP A 14 25.57 -1.18 -15.72
N ILE A 15 25.80 -2.14 -16.62
CA ILE A 15 24.86 -2.47 -17.70
C ILE A 15 23.54 -3.00 -17.12
N LEU A 16 23.60 -3.89 -16.12
CA LEU A 16 22.40 -4.42 -15.46
C LEU A 16 21.63 -3.35 -14.69
N ARG A 17 22.30 -2.30 -14.20
CA ARG A 17 21.66 -1.15 -13.53
C ARG A 17 20.74 -0.37 -14.47
N LEU A 18 20.96 -0.45 -15.78
CA LEU A 18 20.11 0.19 -16.79
C LEU A 18 18.78 -0.54 -17.03
N LEU A 19 18.49 -1.61 -16.28
CA LEU A 19 17.16 -2.21 -16.30
C LEU A 19 16.17 -1.26 -15.63
N ASP A 20 15.05 -0.98 -16.31
CA ASP A 20 13.99 -0.10 -15.79
C ASP A 20 13.03 -0.84 -14.85
N ASN A 21 13.09 -2.17 -14.81
CA ASN A 21 12.18 -2.99 -14.00
C ASN A 21 12.93 -4.17 -13.37
N ILE A 22 12.82 -4.30 -12.04
CA ILE A 22 13.49 -5.36 -11.27
C ILE A 22 13.04 -6.78 -11.63
N GLN A 23 11.82 -6.95 -12.16
CA GLN A 23 11.28 -8.24 -12.63
C GLN A 23 12.07 -8.80 -13.83
N LEU A 24 12.82 -7.97 -14.55
CA LEU A 24 13.66 -8.39 -15.68
C LEU A 24 15.01 -8.97 -15.24
N LEU A 25 15.44 -8.71 -14.00
CA LEU A 25 16.74 -9.17 -13.52
C LEU A 25 16.84 -10.71 -13.36
N PRO A 26 15.85 -11.44 -12.81
CA PRO A 26 15.92 -12.89 -12.70
C PRO A 26 16.17 -13.65 -14.01
N PRO A 27 15.43 -13.43 -15.11
CA PRO A 27 15.70 -14.15 -16.36
C PRO A 27 17.09 -13.79 -16.93
N VAL A 28 17.56 -12.55 -16.77
CA VAL A 28 18.90 -12.13 -17.21
C VAL A 28 19.98 -12.85 -16.42
N VAL A 29 19.85 -12.91 -15.10
CA VAL A 29 20.80 -13.61 -14.22
C VAL A 29 20.87 -15.11 -14.53
N LEU A 30 19.73 -15.73 -14.88
CA LEU A 30 19.66 -17.14 -15.26
C LEU A 30 20.20 -17.42 -16.67
N SER A 31 20.32 -16.41 -17.53
CA SER A 31 20.75 -16.58 -18.92
C SER A 31 22.24 -16.92 -19.04
N HIS A 32 23.10 -16.37 -18.18
CA HIS A 32 24.54 -16.60 -18.23
C HIS A 32 25.23 -16.32 -16.89
N ARG A 33 26.23 -17.16 -16.55
CA ARG A 33 26.97 -17.08 -15.29
C ARG A 33 27.58 -15.70 -14.99
N ILE A 34 27.94 -14.93 -16.03
CA ILE A 34 28.57 -13.60 -15.85
C ILE A 34 27.63 -12.62 -15.15
N PHE A 35 26.32 -12.68 -15.44
CA PHE A 35 25.33 -11.81 -14.82
C PHE A 35 25.10 -12.20 -13.36
N TYR A 36 25.07 -13.51 -13.08
CA TYR A 36 25.05 -14.00 -11.71
C TYR A 36 26.30 -13.59 -10.92
N SER A 37 27.49 -13.72 -11.51
CA SER A 37 28.74 -13.27 -10.89
C SER A 37 28.75 -11.76 -10.63
N ALA A 38 28.24 -10.94 -11.57
CA ALA A 38 28.14 -9.49 -11.38
C ALA A 38 27.15 -9.12 -10.25
N LEU A 39 26.03 -9.84 -10.13
CA LEU A 39 25.09 -9.66 -9.02
C LEU A 39 25.72 -10.00 -7.66
N LEU A 40 26.53 -11.06 -7.58
CA LEU A 40 27.24 -11.42 -6.35
C LEU A 40 28.32 -10.40 -5.96
N ASP A 41 29.00 -9.83 -6.95
CA ASP A 41 30.05 -8.83 -6.77
C ASP A 41 29.47 -7.46 -6.36
N THR A 42 28.24 -7.15 -6.80
CA THR A 42 27.56 -5.87 -6.54
C THR A 42 26.22 -6.09 -5.81
N PRO A 43 26.22 -6.22 -4.47
CA PRO A 43 25.01 -6.50 -3.70
C PRO A 43 23.99 -5.34 -3.68
N SER A 44 24.40 -4.12 -4.05
CA SER A 44 23.49 -2.97 -4.16
C SER A 44 22.65 -2.98 -5.44
N LEU A 45 23.01 -3.82 -6.43
CA LEU A 45 22.40 -3.81 -7.75
C LEU A 45 20.86 -3.91 -7.74
N PRO A 46 20.22 -4.78 -6.93
CA PRO A 46 18.75 -4.84 -6.88
C PRO A 46 18.12 -3.53 -6.38
N LEU A 47 18.74 -2.87 -5.40
CA LEU A 47 18.28 -1.58 -4.89
C LEU A 47 18.49 -0.47 -5.92
N ASP A 48 19.61 -0.50 -6.64
CA ASP A 48 19.90 0.49 -7.68
C ASP A 48 18.89 0.42 -8.84
N ILE A 49 18.46 -0.79 -9.21
CA ILE A 49 17.38 -1.00 -10.21
C ILE A 49 16.01 -0.57 -9.65
N LEU A 50 15.75 -0.77 -8.35
CA LEU A 50 14.51 -0.25 -7.76
C LEU A 50 14.47 1.28 -7.75
N ARG A 51 15.61 1.95 -7.65
CA ARG A 51 15.69 3.43 -7.72
C ARG A 51 15.45 3.97 -9.12
N SER A 52 15.71 3.19 -10.18
CA SER A 52 15.31 3.57 -11.54
C SER A 52 13.82 3.34 -11.78
N GLN A 53 13.23 2.32 -11.16
CA GLN A 53 11.80 2.03 -11.26
C GLN A 53 10.93 2.98 -10.40
N ILE A 54 11.31 3.23 -9.15
CA ILE A 54 10.49 3.93 -8.15
C ILE A 54 11.15 5.26 -7.79
N PRO A 55 10.41 6.39 -7.82
CA PRO A 55 10.92 7.67 -7.36
C PRO A 55 11.50 7.59 -5.93
N GLU A 56 12.67 8.22 -5.71
CA GLU A 56 13.40 8.18 -4.42
C GLU A 56 12.55 8.61 -3.21
N ASN A 57 11.59 9.52 -3.44
CA ASN A 57 10.66 10.00 -2.41
C ASN A 57 9.51 9.03 -2.09
N LEU A 58 9.27 8.01 -2.92
CA LEU A 58 8.27 6.96 -2.74
C LEU A 58 8.90 5.63 -2.32
N LEU A 59 10.18 5.41 -2.62
CA LEU A 59 10.90 4.18 -2.27
C LEU A 59 10.80 3.77 -0.79
N PRO A 60 10.90 4.68 0.22
CA PRO A 60 10.69 4.31 1.62
C PRO A 60 9.31 3.71 1.88
N LEU A 61 8.28 4.25 1.22
CA LEU A 61 6.90 3.82 1.37
C LEU A 61 6.65 2.47 0.69
N ALA A 62 7.26 2.24 -0.48
CA ALA A 62 7.22 0.94 -1.15
C ALA A 62 7.83 -0.16 -0.28
N ILE A 63 8.94 0.15 0.39
CA ILE A 63 9.58 -0.79 1.32
C ILE A 63 8.76 -0.93 2.61
N ALA A 64 8.13 0.13 3.11
CA ALA A 64 7.21 0.05 4.25
C ALA A 64 5.99 -0.83 3.93
N ALA A 65 5.45 -0.75 2.71
CA ALA A 65 4.37 -1.61 2.24
C ALA A 65 4.80 -3.08 2.18
N TYR A 66 6.01 -3.37 1.69
CA TYR A 66 6.55 -4.73 1.71
C TYR A 66 6.80 -5.25 3.14
N THR A 67 7.44 -4.44 3.99
CA THR A 67 7.80 -4.85 5.35
C THR A 67 6.57 -5.07 6.23
N SER A 68 5.53 -4.23 6.10
CA SER A 68 4.26 -4.43 6.80
C SER A 68 3.59 -5.75 6.41
N GLN A 69 3.64 -6.16 5.14
CA GLN A 69 3.09 -7.44 4.69
C GLN A 69 3.80 -8.63 5.34
N LYS A 70 5.12 -8.56 5.49
CA LYS A 70 5.90 -9.63 6.12
C LYS A 70 5.65 -9.69 7.63
N SER A 71 5.64 -8.53 8.30
CA SER A 71 5.49 -8.46 9.75
C SER A 71 4.15 -9.05 10.21
N VAL A 72 3.07 -8.88 9.45
CA VAL A 72 1.73 -9.43 9.76
C VAL A 72 1.69 -10.96 9.67
N ARG A 73 2.51 -11.55 8.79
CA ARG A 73 2.59 -13.01 8.62
C ARG A 73 3.39 -13.72 9.73
N ASP A 74 4.25 -12.99 10.44
CA ASP A 74 5.30 -13.58 11.25
C ASP A 74 5.01 -13.69 12.76
N LEU A 75 3.98 -13.06 13.37
CA LEU A 75 3.37 -13.40 14.68
C LEU A 75 2.53 -12.23 15.27
N HIS A 76 1.60 -12.61 16.18
CA HIS A 76 0.78 -11.78 17.08
C HIS A 76 1.24 -10.35 17.33
N GLY A 77 0.34 -9.39 17.07
CA GLY A 77 0.30 -8.12 17.80
C GLY A 77 1.48 -7.20 17.58
N LEU A 78 1.78 -6.83 16.32
CA LEU A 78 2.61 -5.66 16.08
C LEU A 78 1.95 -4.42 16.68
N ASP A 79 2.72 -3.69 17.47
CA ASP A 79 2.41 -2.32 17.82
C ASP A 79 2.62 -1.44 16.58
N ALA A 80 1.50 -1.02 15.97
CA ALA A 80 1.50 -0.18 14.79
C ALA A 80 2.32 1.11 14.99
N GLU A 81 2.34 1.65 16.21
CA GLU A 81 3.11 2.87 16.52
C GLU A 81 4.62 2.63 16.36
N SER A 82 5.15 1.56 16.96
CA SER A 82 6.56 1.19 16.79
C SER A 82 6.95 0.92 15.33
N PHE A 83 6.07 0.28 14.56
CA PHE A 83 6.30 0.00 13.14
C PHE A 83 6.35 1.29 12.32
N LEU A 84 5.35 2.16 12.48
CA LEU A 84 5.27 3.43 11.74
C LEU A 84 6.44 4.35 12.11
N THR A 85 6.83 4.40 13.39
CA THR A 85 8.01 5.14 13.85
C THR A 85 9.27 4.65 13.15
N LYS A 86 9.47 3.33 13.10
CA LYS A 86 10.59 2.75 12.38
C LYS A 86 10.53 3.05 10.88
N CYS A 87 9.37 2.97 10.24
CA CYS A 87 9.26 3.14 8.80
C CYS A 87 9.40 4.58 8.32
N TYR A 88 8.89 5.56 9.08
CA TYR A 88 8.95 6.97 8.70
C TYR A 88 10.21 7.68 9.19
N ASP A 89 10.77 7.25 10.34
CA ASP A 89 11.89 7.96 10.97
C ASP A 89 13.24 7.31 10.68
N THR A 90 13.27 6.06 10.18
CA THR A 90 14.53 5.42 9.78
C THR A 90 14.99 5.97 8.42
N PRO A 91 16.20 6.55 8.33
CA PRO A 91 16.72 7.02 7.06
C PRO A 91 16.94 5.85 6.09
N LEU A 92 16.72 6.10 4.80
CA LEU A 92 16.98 5.17 3.68
C LEU A 92 18.36 4.48 3.73
N GLY A 93 19.34 5.06 4.44
CA GLY A 93 20.66 4.47 4.66
C GLY A 93 20.65 3.10 5.38
N GLY A 94 19.58 2.73 6.08
CA GLY A 94 19.41 1.39 6.64
C GLY A 94 19.03 0.31 5.62
N LEU A 95 18.66 0.70 4.40
CA LEU A 95 18.11 -0.17 3.35
C LEU A 95 19.15 -0.64 2.31
N LEU A 96 20.44 -0.41 2.58
CA LEU A 96 21.56 -0.70 1.68
C LEU A 96 21.67 -2.18 1.25
N HIS A 97 20.94 -3.09 1.89
CA HIS A 97 20.94 -4.52 1.58
C HIS A 97 19.53 -5.10 1.48
N LEU A 98 18.85 -4.84 0.36
CA LEU A 98 17.71 -5.64 -0.07
C LEU A 98 18.23 -6.86 -0.84
N SER A 99 17.85 -8.07 -0.43
CA SER A 99 18.09 -9.25 -1.24
C SER A 99 17.30 -9.16 -2.55
N LEU A 100 17.76 -9.85 -3.60
CA LEU A 100 17.06 -9.88 -4.89
C LEU A 100 15.57 -10.29 -4.73
N GLY A 101 15.30 -11.29 -3.89
CA GLY A 101 13.93 -11.72 -3.60
C GLY A 101 13.08 -10.62 -2.97
N GLN A 102 13.64 -9.85 -2.03
CA GLN A 102 12.93 -8.72 -1.42
C GLN A 102 12.68 -7.60 -2.44
N ALA A 103 13.69 -7.27 -3.24
CA ALA A 103 13.57 -6.22 -4.26
C ALA A 103 12.49 -6.55 -5.30
N ILE A 104 12.43 -7.82 -5.72
CA ILE A 104 11.37 -8.32 -6.60
C ILE A 104 9.98 -8.12 -5.97
N GLN A 105 9.80 -8.45 -4.69
CA GLN A 105 8.50 -8.27 -4.04
C GLN A 105 8.11 -6.79 -3.91
N VAL A 106 9.06 -5.92 -3.60
CA VAL A 106 8.84 -4.46 -3.58
C VAL A 106 8.39 -3.98 -4.97
N GLY A 107 9.11 -4.37 -6.03
CA GLY A 107 8.74 -4.02 -7.41
C GLY A 107 7.35 -4.53 -7.80
N ARG A 108 6.97 -5.74 -7.38
CA ARG A 108 5.62 -6.28 -7.65
C ARG A 108 4.51 -5.48 -6.96
N ILE A 109 4.76 -4.99 -5.75
CA ILE A 109 3.82 -4.13 -5.04
C ILE A 109 3.70 -2.79 -5.79
N ASP A 110 4.82 -2.19 -6.20
CA ASP A 110 4.83 -0.94 -6.96
C ASP A 110 4.13 -1.08 -8.33
N ASP A 111 4.38 -2.17 -9.07
CA ASP A 111 3.71 -2.46 -10.35
C ASP A 111 2.18 -2.52 -10.15
N ALA A 112 1.72 -3.27 -9.15
CA ALA A 112 0.28 -3.40 -8.85
C ALA A 112 -0.36 -2.07 -8.42
N LEU A 113 0.34 -1.26 -7.60
CA LEU A 113 -0.14 0.05 -7.20
C LEU A 113 -0.09 1.07 -8.34
N SER A 114 0.84 0.93 -9.28
CA SER A 114 0.92 1.76 -10.49
C SER A 114 -0.26 1.50 -11.41
N GLU A 115 -0.62 0.23 -11.66
CA GLU A 115 -1.84 -0.12 -12.42
C GLU A 115 -3.09 0.50 -11.77
N LEU A 116 -3.18 0.41 -10.45
CA LEU A 116 -4.31 0.94 -9.68
C LEU A 116 -4.35 2.48 -9.70
N ARG A 117 -3.19 3.13 -9.63
CA ARG A 117 -3.05 4.58 -9.77
C ARG A 117 -3.54 5.03 -11.15
N ASP A 118 -3.13 4.34 -12.20
CA ASP A 118 -3.47 4.71 -13.57
C ASP A 118 -4.99 4.58 -13.79
N GLU A 119 -5.61 3.53 -13.23
CA GLU A 119 -7.06 3.36 -13.26
C GLU A 119 -7.78 4.45 -12.43
N PHE A 120 -7.34 4.71 -11.19
CA PHE A 120 -7.87 5.77 -10.33
C PHE A 120 -7.81 7.12 -11.02
N THR A 121 -6.67 7.41 -11.65
CA THR A 121 -6.41 8.66 -12.38
C THR A 121 -7.37 8.81 -13.55
N LEU A 122 -7.47 7.79 -14.39
CA LEU A 122 -8.36 7.79 -15.55
C LEU A 122 -9.81 8.04 -15.13
N CYS A 123 -10.27 7.37 -14.07
CA CYS A 123 -11.63 7.55 -13.55
C CYS A 123 -11.87 8.94 -13.00
N SER A 124 -10.91 9.45 -12.21
CA SER A 124 -11.01 10.76 -11.58
C SER A 124 -11.02 11.89 -12.61
N LEU A 125 -10.14 11.82 -13.63
CA LEU A 125 -10.11 12.81 -14.71
C LEU A 125 -11.39 12.77 -15.55
N ARG A 126 -11.91 11.58 -15.89
CA ARG A 126 -13.20 11.47 -16.61
C ARG A 126 -14.35 12.10 -15.84
N ARG A 127 -14.43 11.84 -14.54
CA ARG A 127 -15.44 12.45 -13.66
C ARG A 127 -15.28 13.98 -13.60
N LEU A 128 -14.05 14.47 -13.49
CA LEU A 128 -13.75 15.89 -13.41
C LEU A 128 -14.16 16.65 -14.68
N TYR A 129 -13.85 16.10 -15.85
CA TYR A 129 -14.13 16.73 -17.14
C TYR A 129 -15.50 16.37 -17.73
N GLY A 130 -16.27 15.49 -17.08
CA GLY A 130 -17.58 15.04 -17.57
C GLY A 130 -17.51 14.27 -18.88
N VAL A 131 -16.39 13.58 -19.13
CA VAL A 131 -16.08 12.88 -20.38
C VAL A 131 -16.60 11.44 -20.34
N ASN A 132 -17.25 11.00 -21.42
CA ASN A 132 -17.75 9.62 -21.54
C ASN A 132 -16.59 8.61 -21.64
N SER A 133 -16.85 7.34 -21.27
CA SER A 133 -15.84 6.28 -21.22
C SER A 133 -15.05 6.04 -22.51
N ASP A 134 -15.56 6.47 -23.65
CA ASP A 134 -14.98 6.22 -24.98
C ASP A 134 -14.23 7.44 -25.57
N GLU A 135 -14.31 8.60 -24.92
CA GLU A 135 -13.64 9.82 -25.39
C GLU A 135 -12.22 9.93 -24.82
N PRO A 136 -11.22 10.28 -25.65
CA PRO A 136 -9.85 10.46 -25.20
C PRO A 136 -9.74 11.73 -24.35
N ILE A 137 -9.04 11.63 -23.22
CA ILE A 137 -8.62 12.80 -22.43
C ILE A 137 -7.48 13.47 -23.18
N SER A 138 -7.50 14.80 -23.28
CA SER A 138 -6.43 15.54 -23.98
C SER A 138 -5.13 15.49 -23.18
N ASP A 139 -3.97 15.43 -23.85
CA ASP A 139 -2.66 15.28 -23.21
C ASP A 139 -2.30 16.46 -22.27
N ASP A 140 -2.90 17.64 -22.50
CA ASP A 140 -2.77 18.84 -21.67
C ASP A 140 -3.59 18.78 -20.37
N GLN A 141 -4.48 17.80 -20.24
CA GLN A 141 -5.37 17.59 -19.09
C GLN A 141 -4.90 16.46 -18.16
N GLY A 142 -3.70 15.94 -18.39
CA GLY A 142 -3.07 14.92 -17.55
C GLY A 142 -2.73 15.40 -16.14
N LEU A 143 -2.37 14.45 -15.28
CA LEU A 143 -1.91 14.78 -13.92
C LEU A 143 -0.59 15.54 -13.96
N SER A 144 -0.47 16.53 -13.08
CA SER A 144 0.83 17.07 -12.70
C SER A 144 1.64 16.03 -11.91
N ALA A 145 2.96 16.11 -11.97
CA ALA A 145 3.85 15.24 -11.19
C ALA A 145 3.56 15.30 -9.67
N GLY A 146 3.05 16.44 -9.19
CA GLY A 146 2.65 16.60 -7.79
C GLY A 146 1.36 15.85 -7.44
N GLU A 147 0.41 15.73 -8.38
CA GLU A 147 -0.82 14.96 -8.20
C GLU A 147 -0.53 13.47 -8.25
N GLU A 148 0.24 13.03 -9.23
CA GLU A 148 0.68 11.65 -9.34
C GLU A 148 1.38 11.20 -8.04
N TYR A 149 2.33 12.01 -7.55
CA TYR A 149 3.01 11.76 -6.28
C TYR A 149 2.03 11.64 -5.10
N ARG A 150 1.01 12.52 -5.01
CA ARG A 150 0.02 12.47 -3.92
C ARG A 150 -0.81 11.18 -3.98
N ILE A 151 -1.24 10.78 -5.17
CA ILE A 151 -2.04 9.57 -5.39
C ILE A 151 -1.22 8.32 -5.06
N SER A 152 0.01 8.20 -5.61
CA SER A 152 0.91 7.08 -5.30
C SER A 152 1.16 6.96 -3.80
N ARG A 153 1.40 8.10 -3.13
CA ARG A 153 1.64 8.12 -1.68
C ARG A 153 0.42 7.68 -0.87
N ALA A 154 -0.78 8.05 -1.30
CA ALA A 154 -2.02 7.60 -0.67
C ALA A 154 -2.25 6.09 -0.86
N LEU A 155 -2.00 5.57 -2.05
CA LEU A 155 -2.06 4.13 -2.36
C LEU A 155 -1.07 3.31 -1.52
N TYR A 156 0.17 3.79 -1.37
CA TYR A 156 1.14 3.13 -0.48
C TYR A 156 0.70 3.12 0.99
N ARG A 157 0.16 4.24 1.49
CA ARG A 157 -0.36 4.31 2.86
C ARG A 157 -1.56 3.39 3.05
N PHE A 158 -2.43 3.32 2.05
CA PHE A 158 -3.54 2.37 2.04
C PHE A 158 -3.02 0.94 2.15
N GLN A 159 -2.03 0.55 1.33
CA GLN A 159 -1.44 -0.78 1.40
C GLN A 159 -0.83 -1.09 2.78
N ILE A 160 -0.10 -0.13 3.37
CA ILE A 160 0.47 -0.27 4.71
C ILE A 160 -0.63 -0.46 5.76
N TYR A 161 -1.67 0.37 5.73
CA TYR A 161 -2.81 0.23 6.63
C TYR A 161 -3.44 -1.16 6.47
N ARG A 162 -3.72 -1.57 5.22
CA ARG A 162 -4.36 -2.86 4.92
C ARG A 162 -3.57 -4.01 5.54
N ASN A 163 -2.25 -4.01 5.35
CA ASN A 163 -1.39 -5.02 5.93
C ASN A 163 -1.51 -5.02 7.47
N LEU A 164 -1.37 -3.86 8.12
CA LEU A 164 -1.31 -3.78 9.59
C LEU A 164 -2.60 -4.18 10.31
N PHE A 165 -3.76 -3.93 9.69
CA PHE A 165 -5.03 -3.96 10.42
C PHE A 165 -6.09 -4.94 9.89
N LEU A 166 -6.04 -5.40 8.64
CA LEU A 166 -7.17 -6.17 8.09
C LEU A 166 -7.11 -7.68 8.20
N ASP A 167 -5.94 -8.27 8.33
CA ASP A 167 -5.87 -9.72 8.54
C ASP A 167 -6.40 -10.11 9.93
N LYS A 168 -6.38 -9.18 10.90
CA LYS A 168 -6.91 -9.39 12.26
C LYS A 168 -8.44 -9.44 12.29
N GLU A 169 -9.11 -8.49 11.64
CA GLU A 169 -10.58 -8.42 11.61
C GLU A 169 -11.23 -9.68 11.02
N VAL A 170 -10.59 -10.31 10.02
CA VAL A 170 -11.11 -11.54 9.38
C VAL A 170 -10.88 -12.76 10.28
N LEU A 171 -9.70 -12.84 10.91
CA LEU A 171 -9.38 -13.94 11.84
C LEU A 171 -10.24 -13.89 13.11
N ASP A 172 -10.50 -12.70 13.65
CA ASP A 172 -11.34 -12.52 14.84
C ASP A 172 -12.81 -12.87 14.53
N LYS A 173 -13.31 -12.47 13.35
CA LYS A 173 -14.67 -12.86 12.87
C LYS A 173 -14.81 -14.36 12.62
N GLU A 174 -13.76 -15.05 12.17
CA GLU A 174 -13.76 -16.52 12.03
C GLU A 174 -13.75 -17.23 13.39
N GLN A 175 -13.17 -16.62 14.42
CA GLN A 175 -13.12 -17.16 15.78
C GLN A 175 -14.48 -17.03 16.49
N ASP A 176 -15.23 -15.95 16.25
CA ASP A 176 -16.60 -15.76 16.74
C ASP A 176 -17.64 -16.72 16.12
N LEU A 177 -17.35 -17.28 14.94
CA LEU A 177 -18.22 -18.25 14.25
C LEU A 177 -18.18 -19.67 14.86
N PHE A 178 -17.23 -19.94 15.77
CA PHE A 178 -17.18 -21.18 16.55
C PHE A 178 -17.22 -20.88 18.05
N PRO A 179 -18.41 -20.58 18.62
CA PRO A 179 -18.55 -20.39 20.06
C PRO A 179 -18.16 -21.68 20.80
N SER A 180 -17.00 -21.69 21.43
CA SER A 180 -16.63 -22.75 22.34
C SER A 180 -17.40 -22.56 23.65
N GLY A 181 -18.53 -23.26 23.77
CA GLY A 181 -19.12 -23.59 25.07
C GLY A 181 -20.20 -22.64 25.57
N TYR A 182 -21.30 -23.25 25.99
CA TYR A 182 -22.42 -22.68 26.71
C TYR A 182 -21.97 -21.90 27.98
N GLY A 183 -22.52 -20.71 28.16
CA GLY A 183 -22.50 -19.92 29.40
C GLY A 183 -22.72 -18.45 29.04
N ASP A 184 -23.94 -17.94 29.02
CA ASP A 184 -24.82 -17.50 30.13
C ASP A 184 -25.03 -15.99 29.89
N ASP A 185 -26.29 -15.55 29.99
CA ASP A 185 -26.75 -14.22 29.60
C ASP A 185 -26.14 -13.15 30.51
N ASP A 186 -25.26 -12.29 30.00
CA ASP A 186 -24.87 -11.06 30.68
C ASP A 186 -25.03 -9.83 29.76
N TYR A 187 -25.73 -8.84 30.32
CA TYR A 187 -25.97 -7.48 29.84
C TYR A 187 -24.64 -6.82 29.41
N TYR A 188 -24.51 -6.37 28.16
CA TYR A 188 -23.37 -5.54 27.75
C TYR A 188 -23.72 -4.06 27.85
N ASP A 189 -22.98 -3.36 28.72
CA ASP A 189 -22.83 -1.91 28.75
C ASP A 189 -22.14 -1.45 27.46
N ASP A 190 -22.75 -0.51 26.74
CA ASP A 190 -22.21 0.10 25.50
C ASP A 190 -21.00 1.04 25.75
N GLU A 191 -20.50 1.15 26.99
CA GLU A 191 -19.46 2.13 27.36
C GLU A 191 -17.99 1.64 27.26
N GLU A 192 -17.72 0.35 26.97
CA GLU A 192 -16.34 -0.19 26.89
C GLU A 192 -15.77 -0.37 25.47
N GLU A 193 -16.43 0.17 24.42
CA GLU A 193 -16.00 -0.04 23.04
C GLU A 193 -14.68 0.66 22.66
N ASP A 194 -14.38 1.80 23.27
CA ASP A 194 -13.14 2.58 23.04
C ASP A 194 -11.87 1.96 23.65
N THR A 195 -12.02 0.87 24.42
CA THR A 195 -10.92 0.20 25.12
C THR A 195 -10.25 -0.91 24.31
N LYS A 196 -10.79 -1.27 23.13
CA LYS A 196 -10.21 -2.32 22.28
C LYS A 196 -8.84 -1.85 21.75
N PRO A 197 -7.74 -2.60 21.99
CA PRO A 197 -6.38 -2.16 21.63
C PRO A 197 -6.22 -1.91 20.13
N GLU A 198 -7.02 -2.56 19.30
CA GLU A 198 -7.05 -2.37 17.85
C GLU A 198 -7.60 -1.00 17.43
N LYS A 199 -8.70 -0.53 18.04
CA LYS A 199 -9.30 0.79 17.75
C LYS A 199 -8.30 1.91 18.08
N LYS A 200 -7.60 1.78 19.20
CA LYS A 200 -6.52 2.69 19.61
C LYS A 200 -5.35 2.71 18.61
N GLN A 201 -4.91 1.56 18.12
CA GLN A 201 -3.82 1.49 17.14
C GLN A 201 -4.22 2.08 15.77
N LYS A 202 -5.48 1.89 15.34
CA LYS A 202 -6.02 2.54 14.13
C LYS A 202 -6.07 4.06 14.29
N LYS A 203 -6.55 4.58 15.44
CA LYS A 203 -6.54 6.02 15.75
C LYS A 203 -5.12 6.59 15.72
N LEU A 204 -4.14 5.89 16.30
CA LEU A 204 -2.72 6.28 16.27
C LEU A 204 -2.15 6.35 14.85
N PHE A 205 -2.57 5.46 13.93
CA PHE A 205 -2.15 5.53 12.53
C PHE A 205 -2.58 6.86 11.91
N PHE A 206 -3.86 7.24 12.06
CA PHE A 206 -4.41 8.47 11.47
C PHE A 206 -3.90 9.74 12.15
N ASP A 207 -3.71 9.73 13.48
CA ASP A 207 -3.17 10.88 14.22
C ASP A 207 -1.72 11.22 13.82
N ARG A 208 -0.97 10.27 13.25
CA ARG A 208 0.38 10.51 12.74
C ARG A 208 0.40 11.31 11.43
N HIS A 209 -0.74 11.45 10.77
CA HIS A 209 -0.86 12.12 9.49
C HIS A 209 -1.68 13.42 9.63
N SER A 210 -1.31 14.44 8.85
CA SER A 210 -2.13 15.66 8.78
C SER A 210 -3.52 15.34 8.21
N PRO A 211 -4.57 16.11 8.53
CA PRO A 211 -5.92 15.90 7.99
C PRO A 211 -5.98 15.77 6.47
N TRP A 212 -5.20 16.59 5.74
CA TRP A 212 -5.16 16.49 4.28
C TRP A 212 -4.55 15.15 3.79
N VAL A 213 -3.62 14.56 4.52
CA VAL A 213 -3.11 13.22 4.17
C VAL A 213 -4.18 12.16 4.40
N ASN A 214 -4.98 12.27 5.46
CA ASN A 214 -6.06 11.32 5.74
C ASN A 214 -7.20 11.45 4.73
N GLU A 215 -7.49 12.65 4.26
CA GLU A 215 -8.46 12.87 3.18
C GLU A 215 -7.97 12.27 1.85
N GLN A 216 -6.68 12.40 1.49
CA GLN A 216 -6.11 11.70 0.32
C GLN A 216 -6.32 10.20 0.41
N LEU A 217 -6.11 9.64 1.61
CA LEU A 217 -6.31 8.22 1.88
C LEU A 217 -7.79 7.83 1.80
N ALA A 218 -8.70 8.68 2.30
CA ALA A 218 -10.14 8.49 2.21
C ALA A 218 -10.64 8.49 0.74
N CYS A 219 -10.15 9.41 -0.10
CA CYS A 219 -10.49 9.43 -1.53
C CYS A 219 -10.08 8.15 -2.25
N VAL A 220 -8.87 7.65 -1.99
CA VAL A 220 -8.40 6.37 -2.55
C VAL A 220 -9.24 5.22 -2.01
N TYR A 221 -9.55 5.22 -0.72
CA TYR A 221 -10.41 4.22 -0.10
C TYR A 221 -11.80 4.17 -0.77
N ASP A 222 -12.50 5.30 -0.91
CA ASP A 222 -13.84 5.38 -1.52
C ASP A 222 -13.83 4.87 -2.97
N TYR A 223 -12.79 5.23 -3.73
CA TYR A 223 -12.59 4.68 -5.07
C TYR A 223 -12.44 3.15 -5.05
N LEU A 224 -11.60 2.62 -4.16
CA LEU A 224 -11.35 1.18 -4.08
C LEU A 224 -12.55 0.41 -3.56
N GLU A 225 -13.30 0.96 -2.61
CA GLU A 225 -14.54 0.37 -2.12
C GLU A 225 -15.56 0.29 -3.24
N THR A 226 -15.83 1.39 -3.95
CA THR A 226 -16.80 1.43 -5.06
C THR A 226 -16.40 0.55 -6.23
N ARG A 227 -15.09 0.45 -6.54
CA ARG A 227 -14.58 -0.47 -7.56
C ARG A 227 -14.64 -1.93 -7.12
N LEU A 228 -14.20 -2.28 -5.92
CA LEU A 228 -14.17 -3.67 -5.45
C LEU A 228 -15.58 -4.20 -5.19
N THR A 229 -16.50 -3.40 -4.66
CA THR A 229 -17.92 -3.80 -4.53
C THR A 229 -18.65 -3.84 -5.88
N GLY A 230 -18.40 -2.89 -6.79
CA GLY A 230 -18.99 -2.88 -8.14
C GLY A 230 -18.45 -3.99 -9.06
N VAL A 231 -17.16 -4.29 -9.00
CA VAL A 231 -16.50 -5.39 -9.72
C VAL A 231 -16.88 -6.74 -9.10
N MET A 232 -17.08 -6.84 -7.78
CA MET A 232 -17.69 -8.02 -7.14
C MET A 232 -19.08 -8.32 -7.71
N LEU A 233 -19.94 -7.32 -7.87
CA LEU A 233 -21.28 -7.52 -8.43
C LEU A 233 -21.23 -8.06 -9.87
N THR A 234 -20.22 -7.66 -10.63
CA THR A 234 -20.08 -8.01 -12.05
C THR A 234 -19.37 -9.35 -12.26
N ILE A 235 -18.30 -9.64 -11.50
CA ILE A 235 -17.53 -10.91 -11.58
C ILE A 235 -18.34 -12.08 -11.00
N LEU A 236 -19.14 -11.87 -9.95
CA LEU A 236 -19.99 -12.93 -9.37
C LEU A 236 -21.11 -13.39 -10.32
N SER A 237 -21.43 -12.62 -11.36
CA SER A 237 -22.37 -13.04 -12.41
C SER A 237 -21.73 -13.89 -13.53
N ALA A 238 -20.39 -13.93 -13.64
CA ALA A 238 -19.71 -14.37 -14.85
C ALA A 238 -18.61 -15.42 -14.70
N THR A 239 -18.28 -15.95 -13.49
CA THR A 239 -17.23 -17.00 -13.44
C THR A 239 -17.40 -18.01 -12.28
N PRO A 240 -17.60 -19.31 -12.58
CA PRO A 240 -17.73 -20.36 -11.58
C PRO A 240 -16.39 -21.11 -11.37
N ALA A 241 -15.35 -20.45 -10.85
CA ALA A 241 -14.14 -21.16 -10.38
C ALA A 241 -13.18 -20.21 -9.65
N TYR A 242 -13.42 -19.94 -8.37
CA TYR A 242 -12.40 -19.79 -7.32
C TYR A 242 -13.14 -19.60 -5.98
N ARG A 243 -13.47 -20.72 -5.31
CA ARG A 243 -13.82 -20.78 -3.88
C ARG A 243 -12.49 -20.81 -3.10
N GLN A 244 -12.23 -20.10 -2.01
CA GLN A 244 -13.03 -19.27 -1.10
C GLN A 244 -12.37 -17.88 -1.00
N VAL A 245 -13.09 -16.83 -1.42
CA VAL A 245 -12.86 -15.48 -0.89
C VAL A 245 -14.08 -15.23 -0.02
N VAL A 246 -13.88 -15.23 1.29
CA VAL A 246 -14.95 -14.92 2.24
C VAL A 246 -15.39 -13.49 1.96
N VAL A 247 -16.60 -13.40 1.43
CA VAL A 247 -17.39 -12.19 1.29
C VAL A 247 -18.45 -12.26 2.37
N ASN A 248 -18.34 -11.36 3.36
CA ASN A 248 -19.40 -10.73 4.16
C ASN A 248 -18.80 -10.26 5.48
N GLY A 249 -18.77 -8.94 5.70
CA GLY A 249 -18.28 -8.33 6.94
C GLY A 249 -17.50 -7.01 6.74
N PHE A 250 -17.67 -6.33 5.61
CA PHE A 250 -16.98 -5.08 5.31
C PHE A 250 -17.69 -3.91 6.03
N GLN A 251 -17.11 -3.46 7.15
CA GLN A 251 -17.36 -2.14 7.72
C GLN A 251 -16.00 -1.45 7.80
N TRP A 252 -15.68 -0.69 6.78
CA TRP A 252 -14.69 0.35 6.87
C TRP A 252 -15.44 1.67 6.77
N GLY A 253 -15.30 2.51 7.78
CA GLY A 253 -16.20 3.64 7.92
C GLY A 253 -16.08 4.20 9.30
N GLU A 254 -16.54 3.48 10.32
CA GLU A 254 -16.64 4.00 11.69
C GLU A 254 -15.36 4.70 12.15
N ASN A 255 -14.19 4.06 12.18
CA ASN A 255 -12.99 4.77 12.68
C ASN A 255 -12.44 5.92 11.81
N LEU A 256 -12.45 5.82 10.47
CA LEU A 256 -11.95 6.90 9.60
C LEU A 256 -12.98 8.02 9.47
N THR A 257 -14.26 7.70 9.40
CA THR A 257 -15.36 8.67 9.35
C THR A 257 -15.63 9.28 10.72
N GLU A 258 -15.49 8.55 11.83
CA GLU A 258 -15.47 9.08 13.20
C GLU A 258 -14.26 10.00 13.38
N TRP A 259 -13.06 9.58 12.94
CA TRP A 259 -11.89 10.46 13.02
C TRP A 259 -12.09 11.72 12.17
N LEU A 260 -12.60 11.60 10.94
CA LEU A 260 -12.90 12.75 10.08
C LEU A 260 -13.99 13.64 10.69
N THR A 261 -15.04 13.08 11.28
CA THR A 261 -16.11 13.87 11.93
C THR A 261 -15.64 14.53 13.23
N GLU A 262 -14.92 13.81 14.09
CA GLU A 262 -14.28 14.32 15.32
C GLU A 262 -13.33 15.48 14.98
N LYS A 263 -12.44 15.30 14.00
CA LYS A 263 -11.50 16.36 13.61
C LYS A 263 -12.19 17.51 12.89
N THR A 264 -13.18 17.26 12.04
CA THR A 264 -13.94 18.33 11.37
C THR A 264 -14.68 19.20 12.37
N GLN A 265 -15.32 18.59 13.38
CA GLN A 265 -15.94 19.31 14.50
C GLN A 265 -14.91 20.14 15.28
N LEU A 266 -13.75 19.56 15.61
CA LEU A 266 -12.67 20.29 16.29
C LEU A 266 -12.12 21.47 15.46
N PHE A 267 -12.01 21.33 14.13
CA PHE A 267 -11.59 22.42 13.25
C PHE A 267 -12.65 23.54 13.18
N GLU A 268 -13.93 23.20 13.17
CA GLU A 268 -15.04 24.16 13.21
C GLU A 268 -15.10 24.90 14.55
N GLU A 269 -14.94 24.20 15.66
CA GLU A 269 -14.87 24.77 17.01
C GLU A 269 -13.68 25.71 17.16
N GLN A 270 -12.49 25.32 16.70
CA GLN A 270 -11.32 26.20 16.71
C GLN A 270 -11.49 27.44 15.82
N ARG A 271 -12.21 27.33 14.69
CA ARG A 271 -12.57 28.48 13.84
C ARG A 271 -13.49 29.45 14.57
N CYS A 272 -14.45 28.95 15.35
CA CYS A 272 -15.37 29.76 16.13
C CYS A 272 -14.66 30.47 17.31
N VAL A 273 -13.69 29.82 17.94
CA VAL A 273 -12.90 30.41 19.04
C VAL A 273 -11.89 31.47 18.54
N SER A 274 -11.40 31.33 17.31
CA SER A 274 -10.45 32.28 16.69
C SER A 274 -11.13 33.54 16.10
N ALA A 275 -12.47 33.58 16.11
CA ALA A 275 -13.29 34.66 15.55
C ALA A 275 -13.94 35.56 16.63
N LEU A 276 -13.57 35.37 17.91
CA LEU A 276 -13.91 36.20 19.06
C LEU A 276 -12.65 36.92 19.57
#